data_AF-A0A8K0NRN8-F1
#
_entry.id   AF-A0A8K0NRN8-F1
#
_cell.length_a   1.000
_cell.length_b   1.000
_cell.length_c   1.000
_cell.angle_alpha   90.00
_cell.angle_beta   90.00
_cell.angle_gamma   90.00
#
_symmetry.space_group_name_H-M   'P 1'
#
loop_
_entity.id
_entity.type
_entity.pdbx_description
1 polymer ?
#
loop_
_entity_poly.entity_id
_entity_poly.type
_entity_poly.pdbx_seq_one_letter_code
_entity_poly.pdbx_strand_id
1 'polypeptide(L)'
;MSAPDLVGKPAPIIELRRATDGELYKVPIGSKRIALFFFPSLSGPTCAGEVCSFQDAVTDIPSFRDALDLEVVGISSVSLSSLYLYDIRFLDTVDPQERLSAFAKKHGITYPLLSDT
;
A
#
# COMPACT_ATOMS: atom_id res chain seq x y z
N MET A 1 -17.00 -19.87 3.39
CA MET A 1 -15.94 -20.33 2.46
C MET A 1 -14.64 -20.33 3.25
N SER A 2 -14.01 -21.48 3.47
CA SER A 2 -12.71 -21.54 4.17
C SER A 2 -11.65 -20.99 3.23
N ALA A 3 -10.79 -20.10 3.72
CA ALA A 3 -9.64 -19.64 2.93
C ALA A 3 -8.78 -20.85 2.54
N PRO A 4 -8.24 -20.89 1.31
CA PRO A 4 -7.33 -21.95 0.91
C PRO A 4 -6.10 -21.94 1.82
N ASP A 5 -5.57 -23.13 2.15
CA ASP A 5 -4.33 -23.27 2.90
C ASP A 5 -3.15 -22.88 2.00
N LEU A 6 -2.68 -21.63 2.17
CA LEU A 6 -1.61 -21.01 1.39
C LEU A 6 -0.29 -20.93 2.15
N VAL A 7 -0.26 -21.34 3.43
CA VAL A 7 0.95 -21.26 4.26
C VAL A 7 2.00 -22.25 3.73
N GLY A 8 3.24 -21.78 3.59
CA GLY A 8 4.36 -22.58 3.06
C GLY A 8 4.37 -22.77 1.54
N LYS A 9 3.34 -22.28 0.84
CA LYS A 9 3.35 -22.25 -0.63
C LYS A 9 4.13 -21.02 -1.12
N PRO A 10 4.78 -21.10 -2.30
CA PRO A 10 5.42 -19.94 -2.91
C PRO A 10 4.43 -18.80 -3.10
N ALA A 11 4.80 -17.59 -2.66
CA ALA A 11 4.03 -16.40 -2.94
C ALA A 11 4.04 -16.11 -4.46
N PRO A 12 2.93 -15.60 -5.02
CA PRO A 12 2.86 -15.26 -6.44
C PRO A 12 3.80 -14.10 -6.75
N ILE A 13 4.26 -14.01 -8.00
CA ILE A 13 5.01 -12.84 -8.46
C ILE A 13 4.04 -11.66 -8.57
N ILE A 14 4.39 -10.54 -7.91
CA ILE A 14 3.58 -9.33 -7.90
C ILE A 14 4.38 -8.21 -8.54
N GLU A 15 3.80 -7.57 -9.54
CA GLU A 15 4.34 -6.40 -10.23
C GLU A 15 3.21 -5.42 -10.50
N LEU A 16 3.24 -4.27 -9.82
CA LEU A 16 2.17 -3.28 -9.81
C LEU A 16 2.74 -1.87 -9.91
N ARG A 17 1.91 -0.89 -10.26
CA ARG A 17 2.34 0.52 -10.38
C ARG A 17 2.52 1.16 -9.01
N ARG A 18 3.62 1.87 -8.83
CA ARG A 18 4.01 2.49 -7.56
C ARG A 18 3.49 3.92 -7.43
N ALA A 19 2.85 4.23 -6.31
CA ALA A 19 2.17 5.50 -6.07
C ALA A 19 3.04 6.74 -6.28
N THR A 20 4.34 6.66 -6.00
CA THR A 20 5.23 7.82 -5.99
C THR A 20 5.50 8.38 -7.38
N ASP A 21 5.68 7.51 -8.37
CA ASP A 21 6.17 7.83 -9.73
C ASP A 21 5.29 7.22 -10.85
N GLY A 22 4.42 6.26 -10.53
CA GLY A 22 3.61 5.53 -11.51
C GLY A 22 4.36 4.38 -12.19
N GLU A 23 5.63 4.17 -11.85
CA GLU A 23 6.48 3.14 -12.45
C GLU A 23 6.09 1.74 -11.96
N LEU A 24 6.36 0.73 -12.78
CA LEU A 24 6.20 -0.66 -12.34
C LEU A 24 7.20 -0.97 -11.23
N TYR A 25 6.69 -1.61 -10.19
CA TYR A 25 7.48 -2.09 -9.07
C TYR A 25 7.21 -3.58 -8.89
N LYS A 26 8.28 -4.36 -9.07
CA LYS A 26 8.28 -5.80 -8.81
C LYS A 26 8.62 -6.04 -7.34
N VAL A 27 7.72 -6.67 -6.61
CA VAL A 27 7.94 -7.02 -5.21
C VAL A 27 9.11 -8.02 -5.14
N PRO A 28 10.15 -7.79 -4.30
CA PRO A 28 11.36 -8.61 -4.27
C PRO A 28 11.19 -9.92 -3.49
N ILE A 29 10.15 -10.68 -3.85
CA ILE A 29 9.79 -11.98 -3.26
C ILE A 29 10.94 -12.97 -3.49
N GLY A 30 11.41 -13.60 -2.42
CA GLY A 30 12.53 -14.54 -2.43
C GLY A 30 13.90 -13.91 -2.21
N SER A 31 14.02 -12.59 -2.35
CA SER A 31 15.26 -11.85 -2.08
C SER A 31 15.26 -11.18 -0.70
N LYS A 32 14.09 -10.76 -0.23
CA LYS A 32 13.90 -10.11 1.08
C LYS A 32 12.72 -10.70 1.83
N ARG A 33 12.68 -10.47 3.14
CA ARG A 33 11.46 -10.69 3.92
C ARG A 33 10.48 -9.59 3.56
N ILE A 34 9.24 -9.94 3.23
CA ILE A 34 8.23 -8.97 2.81
C ILE A 34 7.07 -8.98 3.80
N ALA A 35 6.73 -7.81 4.33
CA ALA A 35 5.46 -7.57 4.99
C ALA A 35 4.52 -6.89 3.98
N LEU A 36 3.66 -7.69 3.36
CA LEU A 36 2.69 -7.22 2.37
C LEU A 36 1.31 -7.12 3.01
N PHE A 37 0.67 -5.97 2.87
CA PHE A 37 -0.68 -5.75 3.39
C PHE A 37 -1.59 -5.09 2.36
N PHE A 38 -2.88 -5.43 2.41
CA PHE A 38 -3.90 -4.86 1.55
C PHE A 38 -4.75 -3.88 2.34
N PHE A 39 -4.97 -2.67 1.82
CA PHE A 39 -5.81 -1.69 2.48
C PHE A 39 -6.89 -1.17 1.52
N PRO A 40 -8.18 -1.21 1.93
CA PRO A 40 -9.30 -1.04 1.02
C PRO A 40 -9.64 0.42 0.69
N SER A 41 -9.23 1.39 1.52
CA SER A 41 -9.63 2.78 1.31
C SER A 41 -8.61 3.79 1.81
N LEU A 42 -8.52 4.88 1.05
CA LEU A 42 -7.93 6.15 1.45
C LEU A 42 -9.07 7.07 1.92
N SER A 43 -9.79 6.69 2.99
CA SER A 43 -11.00 7.43 3.40
C SER A 43 -10.81 8.10 4.76
N GLY A 44 -11.02 9.43 4.78
CA GLY A 44 -11.12 10.23 6.01
C GLY A 44 -10.07 11.34 6.17
N PRO A 45 -10.28 12.26 7.13
CA PRO A 45 -9.31 13.31 7.49
C PRO A 45 -8.06 12.73 8.16
N THR A 46 -8.17 11.52 8.70
CA THR A 46 -7.11 10.74 9.33
C THR A 46 -6.47 9.79 8.32
N CYS A 47 -5.18 9.55 8.48
CA CYS A 47 -4.46 8.55 7.69
C CYS A 47 -5.12 7.17 7.81
N ALA A 48 -5.10 6.37 6.74
CA ALA A 48 -5.56 4.98 6.79
C ALA A 48 -4.79 4.25 7.91
N GLY A 49 -5.50 3.77 8.92
CA GLY A 49 -4.89 3.35 10.20
C GLY A 49 -3.76 2.34 10.03
N GLU A 50 -3.91 1.38 9.13
CA GLU A 50 -2.87 0.38 8.83
C GLU A 50 -1.65 1.01 8.16
N VAL A 51 -1.83 1.93 7.21
CA VAL A 51 -0.72 2.60 6.51
C VAL A 51 0.13 3.41 7.49
N CYS A 52 -0.50 4.26 8.30
CA CYS A 52 0.29 5.05 9.25
C CYS A 52 0.89 4.21 10.37
N SER A 53 0.20 3.17 10.85
CA SER A 53 0.78 2.27 11.86
C SER A 53 2.04 1.57 11.34
N PHE A 54 2.04 1.14 10.07
CA PHE A 54 3.23 0.59 9.44
C PHE A 54 4.31 1.64 9.20
N GLN A 55 3.94 2.87 8.83
CA GLN A 55 4.90 3.97 8.68
C GLN A 55 5.59 4.30 10.01
N ASP A 56 4.84 4.37 11.09
CA ASP A 56 5.36 4.61 12.45
C ASP A 56 6.27 3.45 12.85
N ALA A 57 5.85 2.19 12.68
CA ALA A 57 6.69 1.02 12.97
C ALA A 57 7.99 1.00 12.17
N VAL A 58 7.94 1.33 10.88
CA VAL A 58 9.10 1.40 10.00
C VAL A 58 10.04 2.56 10.38
N THR A 59 9.53 3.61 11.02
CA THR A 59 10.32 4.80 11.40
C THR A 59 10.88 4.67 12.82
N ASP A 60 10.09 4.20 13.76
CA ASP A 60 10.37 4.24 15.20
C ASP A 60 10.97 2.93 15.74
N ILE A 61 10.91 1.84 14.97
CA ILE A 61 11.40 0.53 15.39
C ILE A 61 12.60 0.16 14.50
N PRO A 62 13.85 0.43 14.95
CA PRO A 62 15.05 0.13 14.18
C PRO A 62 15.17 -1.36 13.81
N SER A 63 14.74 -2.26 14.68
CA SER A 63 14.75 -3.70 14.39
C SER A 63 13.81 -4.11 13.25
N PHE A 64 12.80 -3.30 12.95
CA PHE A 64 11.87 -3.53 11.84
C PHE A 64 12.56 -3.32 10.49
N ARG A 65 13.48 -2.35 10.39
CA ARG A 65 14.29 -2.10 9.19
C ARG A 65 15.61 -2.87 9.20
N ASP A 66 16.37 -2.74 10.28
CA ASP A 66 17.80 -3.07 10.31
C ASP A 66 18.09 -4.51 10.72
N ALA A 67 17.26 -5.10 11.59
CA ALA A 67 17.52 -6.45 12.11
C ALA A 67 16.89 -7.57 11.25
N LEU A 68 15.87 -7.24 10.46
CA LEU A 68 15.09 -8.24 9.73
C LEU A 68 15.23 -8.18 8.21
N ASP A 69 15.88 -7.15 7.65
CA ASP A 69 15.90 -6.85 6.21
C ASP A 69 14.48 -6.98 5.61
N LEU A 70 13.52 -6.37 6.33
CA LEU A 70 12.10 -6.47 6.05
C LEU A 70 11.68 -5.31 5.16
N GLU A 71 11.05 -5.63 4.03
CA GLU A 71 10.46 -4.64 3.14
C GLU A 71 8.94 -4.64 3.34
N VAL A 72 8.41 -3.47 3.70
CA VAL A 72 6.97 -3.26 3.88
C VAL A 72 6.38 -2.77 2.56
N VAL A 73 5.33 -3.42 2.09
CA VAL A 73 4.66 -3.06 0.83
C VAL A 73 3.15 -3.02 1.06
N GLY A 74 2.54 -1.87 0.79
CA GLY A 74 1.08 -1.72 0.83
C GLY A 74 0.48 -1.84 -0.55
N ILE A 75 -0.55 -2.66 -0.72
CA ILE A 75 -1.33 -2.75 -1.97
C ILE A 75 -2.72 -2.18 -1.72
N SER A 76 -3.13 -1.26 -2.59
CA SER A 76 -4.45 -0.63 -2.52
C SER A 76 -5.31 -1.07 -3.69
N SER A 77 -6.49 -1.61 -3.36
CA SER A 77 -7.50 -2.04 -4.33
C SER A 77 -8.52 -0.93 -4.60
N VAL A 78 -8.12 0.35 -4.60
CA VAL A 78 -9.06 1.49 -4.64
C VAL A 78 -9.78 1.55 -5.99
N SER A 79 -10.86 0.77 -6.13
CA SER A 79 -11.90 1.02 -7.10
C SER A 79 -12.70 2.23 -6.63
N LEU A 80 -13.05 3.12 -7.56
CA LEU A 80 -13.60 4.47 -7.37
C LEU A 80 -14.90 4.60 -6.55
N SER A 81 -15.38 3.55 -5.89
CA SER A 81 -16.71 3.47 -5.28
C SER A 81 -16.77 3.75 -3.77
N SER A 82 -15.65 3.89 -3.06
CA SER A 82 -15.65 4.17 -1.60
C SER A 82 -15.28 5.63 -1.24
N LEU A 83 -15.68 6.58 -2.08
CA LEU A 83 -15.71 8.02 -1.76
C LEU A 83 -17.15 8.52 -1.85
N TYR A 84 -18.00 8.15 -0.89
CA TYR A 84 -19.32 8.79 -0.75
C TYR A 84 -19.35 9.89 0.32
N LEU A 85 -18.20 10.26 0.92
CA LEU A 85 -18.19 11.07 2.15
C LEU A 85 -17.37 12.36 2.12
N TYR A 86 -16.72 12.71 1.01
CA TYR A 86 -16.21 14.07 0.82
C TYR A 86 -16.64 14.57 -0.55
N ASP A 87 -17.34 15.71 -0.54
CA ASP A 87 -17.92 16.44 -1.67
C ASP A 87 -16.84 16.82 -2.70
N ILE A 88 -16.38 15.84 -3.46
CA ILE A 88 -15.52 16.05 -4.62
C ILE A 88 -16.16 15.37 -5.82
N ARG A 89 -17.30 15.92 -6.25
CA ARG A 89 -17.92 15.62 -7.56
C ARG A 89 -17.06 16.03 -8.77
N PHE A 90 -15.79 16.38 -8.53
CA PHE A 90 -14.80 16.75 -9.54
C PHE A 90 -13.65 15.75 -9.65
N LEU A 91 -13.63 14.68 -8.83
CA LEU A 91 -12.52 13.71 -8.78
C LEU A 91 -12.83 12.35 -9.42
N ASP A 92 -14.00 12.16 -10.02
CA ASP A 92 -14.34 10.92 -10.75
C ASP A 92 -13.50 10.71 -12.02
N THR A 93 -12.74 11.73 -12.45
CA THR A 93 -11.81 11.67 -13.58
C THR A 93 -10.34 11.57 -13.18
N VAL A 94 -10.02 11.57 -11.89
CA VAL A 94 -8.62 11.52 -11.42
C VAL A 94 -8.21 10.07 -11.23
N ASP A 95 -7.14 9.70 -11.93
CA ASP A 95 -6.59 8.36 -11.93
C ASP A 95 -6.33 7.87 -10.49
N PRO A 96 -6.71 6.63 -10.12
CA PRO A 96 -6.46 6.05 -8.80
C PRO A 96 -5.00 6.18 -8.34
N GLN A 97 -4.06 6.14 -9.29
CA GLN A 97 -2.63 6.32 -9.05
C GLN A 97 -2.29 7.71 -8.55
N GLU A 98 -2.84 8.75 -9.17
CA GLU A 98 -2.56 10.14 -8.78
C GLU A 98 -3.06 10.42 -7.36
N ARG A 99 -4.20 9.83 -7.00
CA ARG A 99 -4.78 9.95 -5.65
C ARG A 99 -3.91 9.24 -4.61
N LEU A 100 -3.43 8.04 -4.93
CA LEU A 100 -2.52 7.29 -4.06
C LEU A 100 -1.18 8.01 -3.91
N SER A 101 -0.68 8.64 -4.98
CA SER A 101 0.51 9.50 -4.97
C SER A 101 0.35 10.68 -4.01
N ALA A 102 -0.78 11.40 -4.14
CA ALA A 102 -1.08 12.56 -3.29
C ALA A 102 -1.20 12.18 -1.81
N PHE A 103 -1.80 11.03 -1.51
CA PHE A 103 -1.87 10.49 -0.16
C PHE A 103 -0.48 10.16 0.40
N ALA A 104 0.35 9.42 -0.35
CA ALA A 104 1.70 9.07 0.07
C ALA A 104 2.53 10.31 0.40
N LYS A 105 2.45 11.35 -0.45
CA LYS A 105 3.12 12.63 -0.24
C LYS A 105 2.59 13.38 0.98
N LYS A 106 1.27 13.46 1.13
CA LYS A 106 0.61 14.16 2.25
C LYS A 106 0.99 13.59 3.62
N HIS A 107 1.14 12.26 3.70
CA HIS A 107 1.41 11.56 4.96
C HIS A 107 2.89 11.15 5.12
N GLY A 108 3.77 11.54 4.21
CA GLY A 108 5.20 11.24 4.30
C GLY A 108 5.51 9.74 4.28
N ILE A 109 4.72 8.95 3.55
CA ILE A 109 4.90 7.50 3.48
C ILE A 109 6.22 7.18 2.77
N THR A 110 7.07 6.41 3.43
CA THR A 110 8.46 6.12 2.97
C THR A 110 8.63 4.76 2.32
N TYR A 111 7.66 3.85 2.48
CA TYR A 111 7.68 2.52 1.88
C TYR A 111 6.76 2.44 0.64
N PRO A 112 6.97 1.45 -0.25
CA PRO A 112 6.19 1.36 -1.49
C PRO A 112 4.69 1.15 -1.24
N LEU A 113 3.87 2.02 -1.83
CA LEU A 113 2.44 1.81 -2.01
C LEU A 113 2.16 1.49 -3.48
N LEU A 114 1.41 0.43 -3.74
CA LEU A 114 1.10 -0.08 -5.07
C LEU A 114 -0.39 -0.01 -5.36
N SER A 115 -0.74 0.30 -6.61
CA SER A 115 -2.12 0.28 -7.11
C SER A 115 -2.42 -1.02 -7.83
N ASP A 116 -3.55 -1.65 -7.48
CA ASP A 116 -4.09 -2.88 -8.09
C ASP A 116 -5.22 -2.59 -9.11
N THR A 117 -5.37 -1.32 -9.52
CA THR A 117 -6.38 -0.85 -10.48
C THR A 117 -5.75 -0.17 -11.67
#